data_AF-A0AAU5WRR4-F1
#
_entry.id   AF-A0AAU5WRR4-F1
#
_cell.length_a   1.000
_cell.length_b   1.000
_cell.length_c   1.000
_cell.angle_alpha   90.00
_cell.angle_beta   90.00
_cell.angle_gamma   90.00
#
_symmetry.space_group_name_H-M   'P 1'
#
loop_
_entity.id
_entity.type
_entity.pdbx_description
1 polymer ?
#
loop_
_entity_poly.entity_id
_entity_poly.type
_entity_poly.pdbx_seq_one_letter_code
_entity_poly.pdbx_strand_id
1 'polypeptide(L)'
;MTKDTAADAPQNDAPKLAPSEEAALATVLAVMLQGHKLTVERLGERLVRVTAGAGSRGVEVGCRRRASDGDRCWFTWGDSPVWLCEADNPTEAVLQVKSALRTVGTTP
;
A
#
# COMPACT_ATOMS: atom_id res chain seq x y z
N MET A 1 -21.82 -57.02 7.17
CA MET A 1 -22.59 -55.76 7.19
C MET A 1 -21.66 -54.71 7.80
N THR A 2 -20.90 -54.00 6.95
CA THR A 2 -21.07 -52.56 6.60
C THR A 2 -20.68 -51.63 7.76
N LYS A 3 -19.90 -50.56 7.65
CA LYS A 3 -19.12 -49.88 6.58
C LYS A 3 -18.50 -48.63 7.26
N ASP A 4 -17.39 -48.11 6.70
CA ASP A 4 -16.95 -46.69 6.68
C ASP A 4 -16.67 -45.97 8.02
N THR A 5 -15.45 -45.52 8.32
CA THR A 5 -14.71 -44.38 7.73
C THR A 5 -15.44 -43.02 7.84
N ALA A 6 -14.98 -42.20 8.79
CA ALA A 6 -14.84 -40.75 8.72
C ALA A 6 -13.90 -40.35 9.89
N ALA A 7 -12.60 -40.09 9.73
CA ALA A 7 -11.99 -39.01 8.93
C ALA A 7 -12.70 -37.66 9.15
N ASP A 8 -12.76 -37.20 10.39
CA ASP A 8 -12.99 -35.79 10.67
C ASP A 8 -11.62 -35.09 10.63
N ALA A 9 -11.34 -34.50 9.47
CA ALA A 9 -10.13 -33.73 9.20
C ALA A 9 -10.07 -32.53 10.17
N PRO A 10 -8.87 -32.08 10.58
CA PRO A 10 -8.76 -30.87 11.37
C PRO A 10 -9.36 -29.71 10.58
N GLN A 11 -10.34 -29.04 11.16
CA GLN A 11 -10.84 -27.74 10.68
C GLN A 11 -9.64 -26.84 10.46
N ASN A 12 -9.37 -26.57 9.18
CA ASN A 12 -8.36 -25.61 8.77
C ASN A 12 -8.94 -24.22 9.02
N ASP A 13 -8.93 -23.80 10.30
CA ASP A 13 -8.97 -22.40 10.69
C ASP A 13 -7.69 -21.76 10.13
N ALA A 14 -7.72 -21.42 8.85
CA ALA A 14 -6.73 -20.53 8.28
C ALA A 14 -6.78 -19.26 9.14
N PRO A 15 -5.69 -18.89 9.83
CA PRO A 15 -5.70 -17.63 10.56
C PRO A 15 -5.99 -16.58 9.51
N LYS A 16 -7.05 -15.80 9.73
CA LYS A 16 -7.28 -14.54 9.03
C LYS A 16 -6.06 -13.69 9.36
N LEU A 17 -5.00 -13.83 8.56
CA LEU A 17 -3.73 -13.15 8.77
C LEU A 17 -4.07 -11.68 8.91
N ALA A 18 -3.75 -11.13 10.08
CA ALA A 18 -3.85 -9.69 10.27
C ALA A 18 -3.09 -9.03 9.11
N PRO A 19 -3.63 -7.94 8.52
CA PRO A 19 -2.95 -7.26 7.44
C PRO A 19 -1.53 -6.92 7.91
N SER A 20 -0.55 -7.14 7.02
CA SER A 20 0.83 -6.80 7.37
C SER A 20 0.92 -5.31 7.73
N GLU A 21 1.89 -4.97 8.56
CA GLU A 21 2.12 -3.58 8.98
C GLU A 21 2.22 -2.63 7.77
N GLU A 22 2.85 -3.07 6.68
CA GLU A 22 2.95 -2.29 5.44
C GLU A 22 1.59 -2.06 4.78
N ALA A 23 0.70 -3.07 4.79
CA ALA A 23 -0.64 -2.95 4.25
C ALA A 23 -1.51 -2.00 5.08
N ALA A 24 -1.35 -2.01 6.41
CA ALA A 24 -2.00 -1.06 7.30
C ALA A 24 -1.53 0.38 7.04
N LEU A 25 -0.22 0.59 6.92
CA LEU A 25 0.37 1.91 6.64
C LEU A 25 -0.01 2.43 5.24
N ALA A 26 0.00 1.57 4.22
CA ALA A 26 -0.51 1.92 2.89
C ALA A 26 -1.99 2.30 2.91
N THR A 27 -2.79 1.66 3.77
CA THR A 27 -4.20 1.99 3.98
C THR A 27 -4.37 3.38 4.61
N VAL A 28 -3.59 3.69 5.65
CA VAL A 28 -3.61 5.03 6.28
C VAL A 28 -3.24 6.11 5.27
N LEU A 29 -2.16 5.90 4.50
CA LEU A 29 -1.75 6.84 3.46
C LEU A 29 -2.85 7.05 2.41
N ALA A 30 -3.50 5.97 1.95
CA ALA A 30 -4.59 6.06 0.99
C ALA A 30 -5.74 6.94 1.49
N VAL A 31 -6.16 6.76 2.74
CA VAL A 31 -7.22 7.57 3.38
C VAL A 31 -6.81 9.04 3.46
N MET A 32 -5.56 9.32 3.84
CA MET A 32 -5.06 10.70 3.90
C MET A 32 -5.06 11.36 2.52
N LEU A 33 -4.55 10.68 1.49
CA LEU A 33 -4.54 11.19 0.12
C LEU A 33 -5.95 11.47 -0.40
N GLN A 34 -6.92 10.60 -0.10
CA GLN A 34 -8.34 10.84 -0.41
C GLN A 34 -8.89 12.08 0.32
N GLY A 35 -8.49 12.30 1.58
CA GLY A 35 -8.79 13.52 2.34
C GLY A 35 -8.28 14.80 1.63
N HIS A 36 -7.18 14.69 0.91
CA HIS A 36 -6.62 15.77 0.06
C HIS A 36 -7.25 15.85 -1.34
N LYS A 37 -8.39 15.21 -1.57
CA LYS A 37 -9.14 15.21 -2.85
C LYS A 37 -8.38 14.58 -4.01
N LEU A 38 -7.43 13.69 -3.74
CA LEU A 38 -6.77 12.88 -4.75
C LEU A 38 -7.55 11.59 -5.00
N THR A 39 -7.50 11.09 -6.23
CA THR A 39 -8.03 9.76 -6.55
C THR A 39 -6.97 8.73 -6.19
N VAL A 40 -7.36 7.71 -5.43
CA VAL A 40 -6.48 6.62 -5.00
C VAL A 40 -7.10 5.30 -5.42
N GLU A 41 -6.32 4.50 -6.15
CA GLU A 41 -6.64 3.16 -6.59
C GLU A 41 -5.68 2.17 -5.92
N ARG A 42 -6.20 1.10 -5.32
CA ARG A 42 -5.33 0.04 -4.80
C ARG A 42 -4.91 -0.88 -5.94
N LEU A 43 -3.60 -1.03 -6.10
CA LEU A 43 -3.02 -2.00 -7.03
C LEU A 43 -2.59 -3.29 -6.32
N GLY A 44 -2.42 -3.24 -5.01
CA GLY A 44 -2.16 -4.39 -4.14
C GLY A 44 -2.32 -4.02 -2.67
N GLU A 45 -2.01 -4.95 -1.77
CA GLU A 45 -2.19 -4.74 -0.32
C GLU A 45 -1.37 -3.54 0.20
N ARG A 46 -0.15 -3.40 -0.31
CA ARG A 46 0.82 -2.37 0.08
C ARG A 46 1.11 -1.32 -1.00
N LEU A 47 0.42 -1.37 -2.13
CA LEU A 47 0.69 -0.53 -3.31
C LEU A 47 -0.57 0.20 -3.76
N VAL A 48 -0.47 1.52 -3.91
CA VAL A 48 -1.54 2.38 -4.39
C VAL A 48 -1.08 3.22 -5.57
N ARG A 49 -1.99 3.45 -6.52
CA ARG A 49 -1.85 4.45 -7.57
C ARG A 49 -2.63 5.69 -7.18
N VAL A 50 -2.00 6.85 -7.32
CA VAL A 50 -2.57 8.15 -6.96
C VAL A 50 -2.64 9.01 -8.20
N THR A 51 -3.78 9.66 -8.45
CA THR A 51 -3.94 10.62 -9.54
C THR A 51 -4.61 11.90 -9.03
N ALA A 52 -4.42 13.01 -9.77
CA ALA A 52 -5.10 14.27 -9.49
C ALA A 52 -6.57 14.29 -9.94
N GLY A 53 -7.03 13.26 -10.67
CA GLY A 53 -8.38 13.15 -11.22
C GLY A 53 -8.46 12.15 -12.36
N ALA A 54 -9.66 11.97 -12.90
CA ALA A 54 -9.90 11.07 -14.03
C ALA A 54 -9.07 11.50 -15.26
N GLY A 55 -8.39 10.54 -15.89
CA GLY A 55 -7.55 10.78 -17.07
C GLY A 55 -6.21 11.49 -16.79
N SER A 56 -5.92 11.85 -15.54
CA SER A 56 -4.62 12.43 -15.16
C SER A 56 -3.53 11.36 -15.08
N ARG A 57 -2.29 11.75 -15.39
CA ARG A 57 -1.13 10.92 -15.05
C ARG A 57 -1.06 10.71 -13.54
N GLY A 58 -0.69 9.51 -13.14
CA GLY A 58 -0.60 9.09 -11.74
C GLY A 58 0.80 8.73 -11.34
N VAL A 59 1.00 8.62 -10.03
CA VAL A 59 2.19 8.06 -9.41
C VAL A 59 1.79 6.87 -8.57
N GLU A 60 2.67 5.87 -8.49
CA GLU A 60 2.46 4.72 -7.63
C GLU A 60 3.26 4.89 -6.35
N VAL A 61 2.67 4.48 -5.22
CA VAL A 61 3.28 4.57 -3.89
C VAL A 61 3.10 3.25 -3.17
N GLY A 62 4.21 2.63 -2.81
CA GLY A 62 4.27 1.39 -2.05
C GLY A 62 4.63 1.62 -0.59
N CYS A 63 4.42 0.63 0.27
CA CYS A 63 5.00 0.55 1.60
C CYS A 63 5.81 -0.74 1.75
N ARG A 64 7.06 -0.63 2.23
CA ARG A 64 7.99 -1.76 2.34
C ARG A 64 8.91 -1.60 3.55
N ARG A 65 9.31 -2.71 4.16
CA ARG A 65 10.39 -2.74 5.14
C ARG A 65 11.74 -2.53 4.49
N ARG A 66 12.61 -1.78 5.17
CA ARG A 66 13.98 -1.49 4.72
C ARG A 66 14.97 -2.13 5.67
N ALA A 67 15.58 -3.25 5.25
CA ALA A 67 16.53 -4.01 6.06
C ALA A 67 17.76 -3.18 6.52
N SER A 68 18.20 -2.22 5.71
CA SER A 68 19.33 -1.34 6.06
C SER A 68 19.01 -0.35 7.18
N ASP A 69 17.75 -0.26 7.62
CA ASP A 69 17.26 0.69 8.62
C ASP A 69 16.49 -0.06 9.74
N GLY A 70 17.01 -1.23 10.15
CA GLY A 70 16.43 -2.01 11.24
C GLY A 70 15.01 -2.53 10.95
N ASP A 71 14.72 -2.87 9.69
CA ASP A 71 13.41 -3.32 9.22
C ASP A 71 12.26 -2.32 9.43
N ARG A 72 12.56 -1.03 9.58
CA ARG A 72 11.55 0.02 9.61
C ARG A 72 10.76 0.06 8.30
N CYS A 73 9.48 0.40 8.41
CA CYS A 73 8.61 0.59 7.25
C CYS A 73 8.86 1.95 6.60
N TRP A 74 8.99 1.94 5.28
CA TRP A 74 9.18 3.12 4.45
C TRP A 74 8.13 3.17 3.35
N PHE A 75 7.69 4.36 2.99
CA PHE A 75 6.99 4.57 1.73
C PHE A 75 8.00 4.57 0.57
N THR A 76 7.54 4.14 -0.59
CA THR A 76 8.35 3.93 -1.80
C THR A 76 7.62 4.42 -3.03
N TRP A 77 8.36 4.79 -4.07
CA TRP A 77 7.77 5.01 -5.39
C TRP A 77 7.57 3.67 -6.12
N GLY A 78 6.32 3.36 -6.46
CA GLY A 78 5.93 2.08 -7.03
C GLY A 78 6.24 0.90 -6.11
N ASP A 79 6.42 -0.28 -6.68
CA ASP A 79 6.97 -1.46 -5.96
C ASP A 79 8.51 -1.52 -6.05
N SER A 80 9.16 -0.43 -6.47
CA SER A 80 10.60 -0.32 -6.67
C SER A 80 11.33 0.08 -5.37
N PRO A 81 12.65 -0.17 -5.25
CA PRO A 81 13.43 0.19 -4.06
C PRO A 81 13.77 1.70 -3.99
N VAL A 82 12.94 2.56 -4.58
CA VAL A 82 13.12 4.01 -4.48
C VAL A 82 12.35 4.50 -3.26
N TRP A 83 13.08 4.77 -2.19
CA TRP A 83 12.54 5.19 -0.90
C TRP A 83 12.05 6.64 -0.96
N LEU A 84 10.87 6.88 -0.38
CA LEU A 84 10.22 8.18 -0.31
C LEU A 84 10.51 8.87 1.03
N CYS A 85 9.95 8.29 2.09
CA CYS A 85 10.10 8.74 3.47
C CYS A 85 9.73 7.59 4.41
N GLU A 86 10.04 7.75 5.69
CA GLU A 86 9.64 6.83 6.75
C GLU A 86 8.11 6.76 6.84
N ALA A 87 7.58 5.57 7.12
CA ALA A 87 6.13 5.35 7.12
C ALA A 87 5.42 5.90 8.37
N ASP A 88 6.17 6.24 9.41
CA ASP A 88 5.70 6.97 10.59
C ASP A 88 5.44 8.46 10.32
N ASN A 89 5.85 8.98 9.14
CA ASN A 89 5.57 10.33 8.69
C ASN A 89 4.71 10.36 7.41
N PRO A 90 3.44 9.93 7.48
CA PRO A 90 2.56 9.87 6.31
C PRO A 90 2.20 11.25 5.74
N THR A 91 2.30 12.31 6.54
CA THR A 91 2.10 13.70 6.06
C THR A 91 3.18 14.08 5.05
N GLU A 92 4.44 13.72 5.31
CA GLU A 92 5.55 13.94 4.37
C GLU A 92 5.31 13.20 3.05
N ALA A 93 4.86 11.93 3.12
CA ALA A 93 4.50 11.17 1.94
C ALA A 93 3.42 11.88 1.09
N VAL A 94 2.37 12.42 1.73
CA VAL A 94 1.33 13.18 1.04
C VAL A 94 1.90 14.41 0.33
N LEU A 95 2.81 15.15 0.97
CA LEU A 95 3.43 16.34 0.38
C LEU A 95 4.25 15.98 -0.86
N GLN A 96 5.07 14.93 -0.76
CA GLN A 96 5.89 14.48 -1.88
C GLN A 96 5.04 13.94 -3.04
N VAL A 97 3.98 13.17 -2.76
CA VAL A 97 3.02 12.70 -3.77
C VAL A 97 2.36 13.87 -4.49
N LYS A 98 1.88 14.88 -3.77
CA LYS A 98 1.31 16.09 -4.40
C LYS A 98 2.32 16.83 -5.26
N SER A 99 3.58 16.91 -4.82
CA SER A 99 4.66 17.51 -5.60
C SER A 99 4.89 16.74 -6.89
N ALA A 100 5.03 15.41 -6.81
CA ALA A 100 5.24 14.54 -7.95
C ALA A 100 4.08 14.60 -8.96
N LEU A 101 2.83 14.63 -8.48
CA LEU A 101 1.64 14.78 -9.33
C LEU A 101 1.67 16.09 -10.14
N ARG A 102 2.12 17.20 -9.55
CA ARG A 102 2.30 18.46 -10.30
C ARG A 102 3.36 18.32 -11.38
N THR A 103 4.47 17.65 -11.09
CA THR A 103 5.54 17.43 -12.06
C THR A 103 5.07 16.57 -13.25
N VAL A 104 4.38 15.45 -13.00
CA VAL A 104 3.92 14.56 -14.08
C VAL A 104 2.73 15.11 -14.85
N GLY A 105 1.88 15.94 -14.23
CA GLY A 105 0.75 16.62 -14.87
C GLY A 105 1.13 17.81 -15.76
N THR A 106 2.33 18.37 -15.57
CA THR A 106 2.85 19.49 -16.38
C THR A 106 3.57 18.95 -17.61
N THR A 107 2.85 18.26 -18.49
CA THR A 107 3.38 17.97 -19.83
C THR A 107 3.02 19.16 -20.73
N PRO A 108 3.98 19.80 -21.43
CA PRO A 108 3.71 20.90 -22.35
C PRO A 108 2.79 20.50 -23.51
#